data_AF-A0A938QPI5-F1
#
_entry.id   AF-A0A938QPI5-F1
#
_cell.length_a   1.000
_cell.length_b   1.000
_cell.length_c   1.000
_cell.angle_alpha   90.00
_cell.angle_beta   90.00
_cell.angle_gamma   90.00
#
_symmetry.space_group_name_H-M   'P 1'
#
loop_
_entity.id
_entity.type
_entity.pdbx_description
1 polymer ?
#
loop_
_entity_poly.entity_id
_entity_poly.type
_entity_poly.pdbx_seq_one_letter_code
_entity_poly.pdbx_strand_id
1 'polypeptide(L)'
;YGMEYTYSVMERDRMAALTQEDEKLQLPIVNYVGQEVWKVKECKLTNAEAPQLGDQTKRGILMEAITAVDLLLAGADLLILRHPEAVKLTKNIIKELVG
;
A
#
# COMPACT_ATOMS: atom_id res chain seq x y z
N TYR A 1 3.42 3.05 10.09
CA TYR A 1 3.25 4.32 10.82
C TYR A 1 1.75 4.71 10.85
N GLY A 2 0.85 3.82 11.28
CA GLY A 2 -0.61 4.06 11.22
C GLY A 2 -1.30 3.51 9.95
N MET A 3 -0.73 2.48 9.32
CA MET A 3 -1.30 1.88 8.11
C MET A 3 -2.62 1.15 8.43
N GLU A 4 -2.64 0.45 9.55
CA GLU A 4 -3.79 -0.25 10.12
C GLU A 4 -5.01 0.67 10.28
N TYR A 5 -4.78 1.93 10.67
CA TYR A 5 -5.85 2.92 10.76
C TYR A 5 -6.42 3.24 9.38
N THR A 6 -5.55 3.49 8.39
CA THR A 6 -5.97 3.80 7.01
C THR A 6 -6.73 2.62 6.41
N TYR A 7 -6.22 1.40 6.61
CA TYR A 7 -6.86 0.16 6.18
C TYR A 7 -8.29 0.05 6.72
N SER A 8 -8.49 0.15 8.05
CA SER A 8 -9.81 0.05 8.66
C SER A 8 -10.75 1.23 8.34
N VAL A 9 -10.23 2.40 7.98
CA VAL A 9 -11.05 3.51 7.47
C VAL A 9 -11.56 3.17 6.07
N MET A 10 -10.68 2.73 5.17
CA MET A 10 -11.04 2.39 3.79
C MET A 10 -12.09 1.28 3.73
N GLU A 11 -11.97 0.23 4.54
CA GLU A 11 -12.98 -0.83 4.60
C GLU A 11 -14.35 -0.30 5.03
N ARG A 12 -14.39 0.61 6.01
CA ARG A 12 -15.65 1.22 6.47
C ARG A 12 -16.25 2.14 5.41
N ASP A 13 -15.44 2.95 4.75
CA ASP A 13 -15.90 3.83 3.67
C ASP A 13 -16.47 2.98 2.53
N ARG A 14 -15.79 1.88 2.16
CA ARG A 14 -16.26 0.95 1.12
C ARG A 14 -17.56 0.24 1.54
N MET A 15 -17.66 -0.21 2.78
CA MET A 15 -18.89 -0.82 3.30
C MET A 15 -20.05 0.17 3.31
N ALA A 16 -19.85 1.42 3.77
CA ALA A 16 -20.88 2.44 3.79
C ALA A 16 -21.35 2.78 2.36
N ALA A 17 -20.42 2.96 1.42
CA ALA A 17 -20.71 3.22 0.03
C ALA A 17 -21.57 2.12 -0.64
N LEU A 18 -21.32 0.85 -0.30
CA LEU A 18 -21.99 -0.30 -0.92
C LEU A 18 -23.28 -0.73 -0.20
N THR A 19 -23.28 -0.74 1.13
CA THR A 19 -24.36 -1.34 1.94
C THR A 19 -25.36 -0.33 2.48
N GLN A 20 -24.93 0.91 2.67
CA GLN A 20 -25.75 1.99 3.21
C GLN A 20 -26.13 3.02 2.12
N GLU A 21 -25.66 2.80 0.89
CA GLU A 21 -25.89 3.68 -0.26
C GLU A 21 -25.49 5.14 0.02
N ASP A 22 -24.43 5.35 0.81
CA ASP A 22 -23.92 6.70 1.09
C ASP A 22 -23.24 7.27 -0.16
N GLU A 23 -23.98 8.06 -0.93
CA GLU A 23 -23.52 8.72 -2.16
C GLU A 23 -22.24 9.54 -1.97
N LYS A 24 -21.97 10.06 -0.77
CA LYS A 24 -20.76 10.86 -0.51
C LYS A 24 -19.50 10.02 -0.45
N LEU A 25 -19.63 8.72 -0.18
CA LEU A 25 -18.53 7.77 -0.07
C LEU A 25 -18.39 6.87 -1.31
N GLN A 26 -19.28 7.00 -2.31
CA GLN A 26 -19.21 6.31 -3.60
C GLN A 26 -18.18 6.92 -4.56
N LEU A 27 -17.07 7.42 -4.02
CA LEU A 27 -15.95 7.99 -4.77
C LEU A 27 -14.76 7.02 -4.77
N PRO A 28 -13.88 7.09 -5.80
CA PRO A 28 -12.66 6.31 -5.81
C PRO A 28 -11.71 6.67 -4.66
N ILE A 29 -11.06 5.66 -4.07
CA ILE A 29 -10.05 5.82 -3.03
C ILE A 29 -8.65 5.85 -3.64
N VAL A 30 -7.91 6.93 -3.36
CA VAL A 30 -6.55 7.15 -3.86
C VAL A 30 -5.54 7.09 -2.72
N ASN A 31 -4.47 6.30 -2.88
CA ASN A 31 -3.41 6.18 -1.88
C ASN A 31 -2.03 6.55 -2.43
N TYR A 32 -1.35 7.48 -1.75
CA TYR A 32 0.03 7.91 -2.04
C TYR A 32 1.06 7.01 -1.35
N VAL A 33 1.07 5.72 -1.68
CA VAL A 33 1.86 4.69 -1.00
C VAL A 33 3.36 5.00 -1.01
N GLY A 34 3.93 5.30 -2.18
CA GLY A 34 5.37 5.51 -2.28
C GLY A 34 5.86 6.71 -1.50
N GLN A 35 5.04 7.75 -1.36
CA GLN A 35 5.42 8.89 -0.53
C GLN A 35 5.55 8.49 0.94
N GLU A 36 4.61 7.71 1.48
CA GLU A 36 4.58 7.38 2.90
C GLU A 36 5.59 6.28 3.24
N VAL A 37 5.75 5.26 2.39
CA VAL A 37 6.70 4.18 2.61
C VAL A 37 8.14 4.68 2.56
N TRP A 38 8.54 5.44 1.53
CA TRP A 38 9.94 5.86 1.38
C TRP A 38 10.38 6.94 2.40
N LYS A 39 9.45 7.49 3.20
CA LYS A 39 9.79 8.40 4.31
C LYS A 39 10.30 7.67 5.54
N VAL A 40 9.88 6.42 5.75
CA VAL A 40 10.14 5.66 6.97
C VAL A 40 11.61 5.35 7.18
N LYS A 41 12.03 5.20 8.45
CA LYS A 41 13.44 4.95 8.77
C LYS A 41 13.90 3.60 8.23
N GLU A 42 13.02 2.60 8.24
CA GLU A 42 13.32 1.24 7.80
C GLU A 42 13.70 1.20 6.33
N CYS A 43 13.18 2.10 5.48
CA CYS A 43 13.62 2.19 4.08
C CYS A 43 14.98 2.89 3.90
N LYS A 44 15.43 3.69 4.89
CA LYS A 44 16.63 4.53 4.82
C LYS A 44 17.85 3.95 5.52
N LEU A 45 17.64 3.12 6.54
CA LEU A 45 18.71 2.47 7.29
C LEU A 45 19.59 1.63 6.37
N THR A 46 20.90 1.83 6.44
CA THR A 46 21.85 1.03 5.69
C THR A 46 21.99 -0.38 6.25
N ASN A 47 22.54 -1.30 5.47
CA ASN A 47 22.84 -2.67 5.93
C ASN A 47 23.84 -2.68 7.09
N ALA A 48 24.67 -1.65 7.24
CA ALA A 48 25.60 -1.51 8.36
C ALA A 48 24.89 -1.06 9.65
N GLU A 49 23.93 -0.16 9.55
CA GLU A 49 23.17 0.36 10.70
C GLU A 49 22.13 -0.65 11.22
N ALA A 50 21.57 -1.49 10.33
CA ALA A 50 20.53 -2.46 10.69
C ALA A 50 20.69 -3.80 9.94
N PRO A 51 21.78 -4.55 10.17
CA PRO A 51 22.06 -5.82 9.47
C PRO A 51 20.96 -6.88 9.68
N GLN A 52 20.27 -6.84 10.82
CA GLN A 52 19.18 -7.77 11.16
C GLN A 52 17.93 -7.63 10.28
N LEU A 53 17.79 -6.52 9.56
CA LEU A 53 16.63 -6.25 8.70
C LEU A 53 16.86 -6.70 7.25
N GLY A 54 18.00 -7.31 6.95
CA GLY A 54 18.35 -7.81 5.63
C GLY A 54 18.73 -6.71 4.65
N ASP A 55 18.64 -7.02 3.35
CA ASP A 55 19.05 -6.13 2.28
C ASP A 55 18.15 -4.89 2.18
N GLN A 56 18.74 -3.70 2.31
CA GLN A 56 18.06 -2.41 2.29
C GLN A 56 17.21 -2.21 1.03
N THR A 57 17.76 -2.51 -0.16
CA THR A 57 17.07 -2.28 -1.43
C THR A 57 15.83 -3.17 -1.54
N LYS A 58 15.98 -4.47 -1.30
CA LYS A 58 14.84 -5.40 -1.29
C LYS A 58 13.81 -5.03 -0.25
N ARG A 59 14.23 -4.63 0.95
CA ARG A 59 13.34 -4.22 2.03
C ARG A 59 12.46 -3.03 1.64
N GLY A 60 13.03 -1.98 1.04
CA GLY A 60 12.26 -0.82 0.60
C GLY A 60 11.26 -1.15 -0.50
N ILE A 61 11.70 -1.94 -1.50
CA ILE A 61 10.83 -2.41 -2.60
C ILE A 61 9.66 -3.23 -2.07
N LEU A 62 9.94 -4.21 -1.20
CA LEU A 62 8.92 -5.08 -0.65
C LEU A 62 7.97 -4.33 0.28
N MET A 63 8.47 -3.40 1.08
CA MET A 63 7.62 -2.57 1.94
C MET A 63 6.64 -1.75 1.11
N GLU A 64 7.08 -1.17 -0.01
CA GLU A 64 6.19 -0.42 -0.89
C GLU A 64 5.16 -1.33 -1.56
N ALA A 65 5.58 -2.50 -2.06
CA ALA A 65 4.71 -3.45 -2.73
C ALA A 65 3.66 -4.04 -1.76
N ILE A 66 4.06 -4.43 -0.56
CA ILE A 66 3.16 -5.02 0.46
C ILE A 66 2.13 -3.99 0.90
N THR A 67 2.55 -2.77 1.26
CA THR A 67 1.60 -1.71 1.63
C THR A 67 0.62 -1.40 0.49
N ALA A 68 1.07 -1.41 -0.77
CA ALA A 68 0.17 -1.20 -1.90
C ALA A 68 -0.86 -2.33 -2.04
N VAL A 69 -0.46 -3.58 -1.82
CA VAL A 69 -1.36 -4.75 -1.85
C VAL A 69 -2.33 -4.74 -0.68
N ASP A 70 -1.88 -4.40 0.53
CA ASP A 70 -2.75 -4.29 1.70
C ASP A 70 -3.86 -3.25 1.45
N LEU A 71 -3.49 -2.06 0.94
CA LEU A 71 -4.48 -1.03 0.65
C LEU A 71 -5.38 -1.39 -0.55
N LEU A 72 -4.87 -2.14 -1.52
CA LEU A 72 -5.69 -2.72 -2.58
C LEU A 72 -6.80 -3.61 -2.00
N LEU A 73 -6.45 -4.50 -1.07
CA LEU A 73 -7.41 -5.41 -0.41
C LEU A 73 -8.43 -4.65 0.44
N ALA A 74 -8.03 -3.53 1.05
CA ALA A 74 -8.95 -2.62 1.75
C ALA A 74 -9.88 -1.84 0.82
N GLY A 75 -9.69 -1.94 -0.51
CA GLY A 75 -10.55 -1.32 -1.52
C GLY A 75 -9.98 -0.07 -2.17
N ALA A 76 -8.66 0.10 -2.25
CA ALA A 76 -8.07 1.18 -3.05
C ALA A 76 -8.40 1.04 -4.55
N ASP A 77 -8.69 2.17 -5.20
CA ASP A 77 -8.92 2.23 -6.65
C ASP A 77 -7.67 2.73 -7.40
N LEU A 78 -6.88 3.60 -6.77
CA LEU A 78 -5.66 4.15 -7.35
C LEU A 78 -4.50 4.14 -6.37
N LEU A 79 -3.43 3.43 -6.73
CA LEU A 79 -2.20 3.32 -5.95
C LEU A 79 -1.08 4.12 -6.65
N ILE A 80 -0.49 5.08 -5.94
CA ILE A 80 0.63 5.87 -6.42
C ILE A 80 1.92 5.36 -5.77
N LEU A 81 2.71 4.63 -6.54
CA LEU A 81 4.01 4.07 -6.16
C LEU A 81 5.16 4.86 -6.80
N ARG A 82 6.38 4.66 -6.30
CA ARG A 82 7.62 5.27 -6.76
C ARG A 82 8.59 4.26 -7.37
N HIS A 83 8.80 3.10 -6.74
CA HIS A 83 9.81 2.16 -7.23
C HIS A 83 9.26 1.27 -8.35
N PRO A 84 9.91 1.19 -9.52
CA PRO A 84 9.40 0.44 -10.67
C PRO A 84 9.26 -1.07 -10.39
N GLU A 85 10.16 -1.65 -9.60
CA GLU A 85 10.03 -3.06 -9.21
C GLU A 85 8.84 -3.30 -8.26
N ALA A 86 8.52 -2.35 -7.37
CA ALA A 86 7.33 -2.46 -6.53
C ALA A 86 6.06 -2.40 -7.39
N VAL A 87 6.01 -1.49 -8.37
CA VAL A 87 4.92 -1.41 -9.36
C VAL A 87 4.74 -2.74 -10.09
N LYS A 88 5.83 -3.36 -10.53
CA LYS A 88 5.79 -4.64 -11.24
C LYS A 88 5.22 -5.75 -10.35
N LEU A 89 5.69 -5.85 -9.10
CA LEU A 89 5.19 -6.83 -8.13
C LEU A 89 3.70 -6.64 -7.84
N THR A 90 3.28 -5.41 -7.54
CA THR A 90 1.85 -5.10 -7.28
C THR A 90 0.98 -5.42 -8.50
N LYS A 91 1.43 -5.10 -9.72
CA LYS A 91 0.70 -5.45 -10.95
C LYS A 91 0.55 -6.96 -11.15
N ASN A 92 1.59 -7.74 -10.84
CA ASN A 92 1.50 -9.18 -10.92
C ASN A 92 0.45 -9.73 -9.94
N ILE A 93 0.44 -9.23 -8.71
CA ILE A 93 -0.56 -9.62 -7.70
C ILE A 93 -1.97 -9.23 -8.14
N ILE A 94 -2.18 -8.02 -8.66
CA ILE A 94 -3.48 -7.60 -9.21
C ILE A 94 -3.94 -8.57 -10.30
N LYS A 95 -3.03 -8.96 -11.21
CA LYS A 95 -3.36 -9.91 -12.27
C LYS A 95 -3.79 -11.27 -11.70
N GLU A 96 -3.07 -11.79 -10.71
CA GLU A 96 -3.41 -13.05 -10.05
C GLU A 96 -4.76 -13.00 -9.31
N LEU A 97 -5.13 -11.85 -8.73
CA LEU A 97 -6.40 -11.67 -8.05
C LEU A 97 -7.60 -11.59 -9.00
N VAL A 98 -7.41 -11.04 -10.20
CA VAL A 98 -8.49 -10.85 -11.19
C VAL A 98 -8.71 -12.10 -12.07
N GLY A 99 -7.70 -12.97 -12.21
CA GLY A 99 -7.75 -14.19 -13.03
C GLY A 99 -7.14 -13.99 -14.41
#